data_AF-A0A5E4LGL2-F1
#
_entry.id   AF-A0A5E4LGL2-F1
#
_cell.length_a   1.000
_cell.length_b   1.000
_cell.length_c   1.000
_cell.angle_alpha   90.00
_cell.angle_beta   90.00
_cell.angle_gamma   90.00
#
_symmetry.space_group_name_H-M   'P 1'
#
loop_
_entity.id
_entity.type
_entity.pdbx_description
1 polymer ?
#
loop_
_entity_poly.entity_id
_entity_poly.type
_entity_poly.pdbx_seq_one_letter_code
_entity_poly.pdbx_strand_id
1 'polypeptide(L)'
;MKPMEPKVEQIRVEIIAGCSDARDVSDAFNNAKDARVAAERKEGILVDIQRLSIPGVFATGEVIAEVKTLIFDKAKQLYSYSIQGVPVDYYVHMMAHGNAALKPGRTHETMSYQDIEIKEAAFNCGMMNAKKLALEFEALLLSEKPNLTFGLNSKSQRIQVATEADLERLMQKAHNHNGTPAGNWVKSIENLATHPYEQKKIMRAVMDADPALKHLQVHITAGVQNYATNEYYRVDGNTSLRSTIDLIYQDMRKAGVSHDQEHRVAKQKPELLLFHHSSIHNARATAVERVFGDKKYGAGQVFAIGGANAGDHIRLFGPYKTIGFYYGGHSEHLGLQTWAVMGRGRDETERMCTRLHNDPLVGFIIRHFGIKLEKIAVDPRQSFPHINKSTGTGHNITGKQTNKS
;
A
#
# COMPACT_ATOMS: atom_id res chain seq x y z
N MET A 1 10.41 -14.69 -37.72
CA MET A 1 9.29 -15.28 -36.95
C MET A 1 9.07 -14.42 -35.70
N LYS A 2 7.85 -13.95 -35.43
CA LYS A 2 7.56 -13.38 -34.11
C LYS A 2 7.64 -14.52 -33.10
N PRO A 3 8.39 -14.39 -31.99
CA PRO A 3 8.36 -15.41 -30.94
C PRO A 3 6.92 -15.59 -30.49
N MET A 4 6.45 -16.84 -30.51
CA MET A 4 5.12 -17.19 -30.03
C MET A 4 5.08 -16.86 -28.54
N GLU A 5 4.13 -16.04 -28.10
CA GLU A 5 3.99 -15.78 -26.66
C GLU A 5 3.69 -17.11 -25.94
N PRO A 6 4.36 -17.40 -24.81
CA PRO A 6 4.10 -18.61 -24.06
C PRO A 6 2.62 -18.67 -23.64
N LYS A 7 2.02 -19.85 -23.73
CA LYS A 7 0.65 -20.10 -23.27
C LYS A 7 0.59 -19.84 -21.76
N VAL A 8 -0.44 -19.16 -21.30
CA VAL A 8 -0.66 -18.92 -19.86
C VAL A 8 -1.19 -20.21 -19.23
N GLU A 9 -0.45 -20.74 -18.26
CA GLU A 9 -0.74 -21.97 -17.53
C GLU A 9 -1.17 -21.70 -16.08
N GLN A 10 -0.75 -20.57 -15.50
CA GLN A 10 -1.12 -20.16 -14.14
C GLN A 10 -1.16 -18.63 -14.05
N ILE A 11 -1.99 -18.09 -13.17
CA ILE A 11 -2.00 -16.67 -12.82
C ILE A 11 -1.79 -16.51 -11.31
N ARG A 12 -0.90 -15.60 -10.91
CA ARG A 12 -0.67 -15.23 -9.52
C ARG A 12 -0.93 -13.75 -9.31
N VAL A 13 -1.81 -13.43 -8.37
CA VAL A 13 -2.08 -12.05 -7.93
C VAL A 13 -1.40 -11.86 -6.58
N GLU A 14 -0.32 -11.08 -6.55
CA GLU A 14 0.49 -10.83 -5.35
C GLU A 14 0.14 -9.45 -4.78
N ILE A 15 -0.56 -9.40 -3.66
CA ILE A 15 -1.00 -8.17 -2.98
C ILE A 15 -0.08 -7.92 -1.79
N ILE A 16 0.82 -6.95 -1.92
CA ILE A 16 1.73 -6.54 -0.86
C ILE A 16 1.03 -5.50 0.02
N ALA A 17 0.71 -5.85 1.26
CA ALA A 17 0.41 -4.89 2.31
C ALA A 17 1.74 -4.52 2.99
N GLY A 18 2.38 -3.46 2.49
CA GLY A 18 3.70 -3.01 2.91
C GLY A 18 3.67 -1.67 3.62
N CYS A 19 4.78 -1.30 4.25
CA CYS A 19 4.87 -0.05 5.01
C CYS A 19 4.88 1.18 4.08
N SER A 20 4.35 2.30 4.57
CA SER A 20 4.42 3.61 3.89
C SER A 20 5.82 4.23 3.84
N ASP A 21 6.79 3.63 4.54
CA ASP A 21 8.17 4.10 4.66
C ASP A 21 8.78 4.47 3.30
N ALA A 22 9.55 5.55 3.25
CA ALA A 22 10.14 6.01 2.00
C ALA A 22 11.25 5.09 1.47
N ARG A 23 11.82 4.24 2.32
CA ARG A 23 12.94 3.33 2.03
C ARG A 23 12.51 1.93 1.60
N ASP A 24 11.21 1.69 1.66
CA ASP A 24 10.52 0.41 1.47
C ASP A 24 10.68 -0.18 0.06
N VAL A 25 10.61 0.67 -0.98
CA VAL A 25 10.79 0.24 -2.38
C VAL A 25 12.07 0.87 -2.93
N SER A 26 13.05 0.02 -3.26
CA SER A 26 14.33 0.41 -3.86
C SER A 26 14.39 0.11 -5.36
N ASP A 27 15.40 0.67 -6.04
CA ASP A 27 15.71 0.30 -7.43
C ASP A 27 16.02 -1.21 -7.53
N ALA A 28 16.72 -1.77 -6.53
CA ALA A 28 17.01 -3.19 -6.48
C ALA A 28 15.75 -4.06 -6.40
N PHE A 29 14.73 -3.63 -5.64
CA PHE A 29 13.43 -4.31 -5.62
C PHE A 29 12.77 -4.28 -6.99
N ASN A 30 12.71 -3.12 -7.63
CA ASN A 30 12.08 -2.99 -8.96
C ASN A 30 12.79 -3.84 -10.02
N ASN A 31 14.13 -3.84 -10.03
CA ASN A 31 14.92 -4.64 -10.96
C ASN A 31 14.71 -6.15 -10.75
N ALA A 32 14.76 -6.61 -9.50
CA ALA A 32 14.52 -8.02 -9.16
C ALA A 32 13.08 -8.44 -9.50
N LYS A 33 12.10 -7.59 -9.20
CA LYS A 33 10.69 -7.78 -9.54
C LYS A 33 10.49 -7.92 -11.05
N ASP A 34 11.00 -6.99 -11.84
CA ASP A 34 10.82 -7.01 -13.30
C ASP A 34 11.52 -8.24 -13.93
N ALA A 35 12.71 -8.59 -13.45
CA ALA A 35 13.42 -9.79 -13.89
C ALA A 35 12.67 -11.09 -13.53
N ARG A 36 12.13 -11.19 -12.30
CA ARG A 36 11.38 -12.35 -11.82
C ARG A 36 10.08 -12.54 -12.59
N VAL A 37 9.30 -11.46 -12.77
CA VAL A 37 8.07 -11.48 -13.56
C VAL A 37 8.35 -11.90 -15.00
N ALA A 38 9.44 -11.42 -15.61
CA ALA A 38 9.83 -11.82 -16.96
C ALA A 38 10.27 -13.30 -17.04
N ALA A 39 10.91 -13.84 -16.00
CA ALA A 39 11.28 -15.25 -15.92
C ALA A 39 10.05 -16.15 -15.78
N GLU A 40 9.15 -15.85 -14.84
CA GLU A 40 7.91 -16.61 -14.62
C GLU A 40 6.99 -16.56 -15.83
N ARG A 41 6.97 -15.46 -16.57
CA ARG A 41 6.24 -15.38 -17.85
C ARG A 41 6.73 -16.41 -18.87
N LYS A 42 8.03 -16.73 -18.90
CA LYS A 42 8.57 -17.76 -19.81
C LYS A 42 8.14 -19.18 -19.40
N GLU A 43 7.78 -19.36 -18.14
CA GLU A 43 7.27 -20.60 -17.56
C GLU A 43 5.74 -20.70 -17.64
N GLY A 44 5.07 -19.78 -18.36
CA GLY A 44 3.61 -19.76 -18.49
C GLY A 44 2.87 -19.16 -17.28
N ILE A 45 3.59 -18.56 -16.33
CA ILE A 45 3.01 -17.95 -15.13
C ILE A 45 2.84 -16.44 -15.35
N LEU A 46 1.60 -15.96 -15.31
CA LEU A 46 1.29 -14.55 -15.35
C LEU A 46 1.22 -13.98 -13.94
N VAL A 47 2.08 -13.01 -13.63
CA VAL A 47 2.12 -12.39 -12.29
C VAL A 47 1.57 -10.97 -12.34
N ASP A 48 0.65 -10.67 -11.43
CA ASP A 48 0.12 -9.34 -11.18
C ASP A 48 0.43 -8.89 -9.75
N ILE A 49 1.32 -7.91 -9.60
CA ILE A 49 1.76 -7.40 -8.30
C ILE A 49 1.05 -6.08 -7.99
N GLN A 50 0.33 -6.06 -6.87
CA GLN A 50 -0.39 -4.90 -6.33
C GLN A 50 0.26 -4.48 -5.01
N ARG A 51 0.33 -3.16 -4.72
CA ARG A 51 0.86 -2.67 -3.44
C ARG A 51 -0.12 -1.74 -2.72
N LEU A 52 -0.45 -2.11 -1.49
CA LEU A 52 -1.04 -1.22 -0.49
C LEU A 52 0.10 -0.66 0.37
N SER A 53 0.22 0.67 0.42
CA SER A 53 1.23 1.35 1.22
C SER A 53 0.55 1.86 2.50
N ILE A 54 0.75 1.13 3.60
CA ILE A 54 0.01 1.27 4.85
C ILE A 54 1.00 1.58 5.98
N PRO A 55 0.86 2.70 6.71
CA PRO A 55 1.74 2.98 7.84
C PRO A 55 1.67 1.87 8.89
N GLY A 56 2.79 1.20 9.15
CA GLY A 56 2.89 0.16 10.17
C GLY A 56 2.18 -1.16 9.83
N VAL A 57 1.49 -1.28 8.69
CA VAL A 57 0.98 -2.57 8.19
C VAL A 57 -0.05 -3.24 9.12
N PHE A 58 -0.94 -2.46 9.72
CA PHE A 58 -2.02 -3.00 10.55
C PHE A 58 -3.19 -3.51 9.70
N ALA A 59 -3.69 -4.71 10.00
CA ALA A 59 -4.87 -5.31 9.36
C ALA A 59 -6.17 -4.73 9.92
N THR A 60 -6.41 -3.43 9.71
CA THR A 60 -7.66 -2.77 10.12
C THR A 60 -8.81 -3.13 9.17
N GLY A 61 -10.05 -2.84 9.58
CA GLY A 61 -11.22 -3.00 8.70
C GLY A 61 -11.11 -2.23 7.37
N GLU A 62 -10.37 -1.12 7.33
CA GLU A 62 -10.06 -0.41 6.08
C GLU A 62 -9.16 -1.26 5.17
N VAL A 63 -8.02 -1.72 5.70
CA VAL A 63 -7.02 -2.49 4.95
C VAL A 63 -7.61 -3.82 4.46
N ILE A 64 -8.35 -4.51 5.31
CA ILE A 64 -9.04 -5.77 4.95
C ILE A 64 -10.02 -5.51 3.80
N ALA A 65 -10.82 -4.45 3.87
CA ALA A 65 -11.72 -4.09 2.80
C ALA A 65 -10.98 -3.77 1.50
N GLU A 66 -9.83 -3.10 1.54
CA GLU A 66 -9.01 -2.84 0.35
C GLU A 66 -8.42 -4.10 -0.28
N VAL A 67 -7.92 -5.04 0.53
CA VAL A 67 -7.45 -6.34 0.04
C VAL A 67 -8.59 -7.10 -0.63
N LYS A 68 -9.77 -7.13 0.00
CA LYS A 68 -10.97 -7.76 -0.58
C LYS A 68 -11.37 -7.11 -1.90
N THR A 69 -11.41 -5.77 -1.96
CA THR A 69 -11.68 -5.04 -3.22
C THR A 69 -10.70 -5.48 -4.31
N LEU A 70 -9.41 -5.56 -4.02
CA LEU A 70 -8.42 -6.01 -5.01
C LEU A 70 -8.67 -7.44 -5.48
N ILE A 71 -8.93 -8.37 -4.56
CA ILE A 71 -9.22 -9.77 -4.92
C ILE A 71 -10.43 -9.82 -5.86
N PHE A 72 -11.53 -9.14 -5.52
CA PHE A 72 -12.74 -9.14 -6.34
C PHE A 72 -12.56 -8.45 -7.69
N ASP A 73 -11.90 -7.29 -7.73
CA ASP A 73 -11.60 -6.58 -8.97
C ASP A 73 -10.74 -7.46 -9.90
N LYS A 74 -9.77 -8.17 -9.34
CA LYS A 74 -8.89 -9.08 -10.08
C LYS A 74 -9.60 -10.34 -10.53
N ALA A 75 -10.44 -10.94 -9.68
CA ALA A 75 -11.29 -12.07 -10.07
C ALA A 75 -12.17 -11.70 -11.27
N LYS A 76 -12.74 -10.49 -11.27
CA LYS A 76 -13.53 -9.99 -12.41
C LYS A 76 -12.68 -9.78 -13.66
N GLN A 77 -11.49 -9.18 -13.53
CA GLN A 77 -10.58 -8.95 -14.65
C GLN A 77 -10.06 -10.26 -15.27
N LEU A 78 -9.86 -11.29 -14.46
CA LEU A 78 -9.27 -12.57 -14.85
C LEU A 78 -10.30 -13.66 -15.16
N TYR A 79 -11.60 -13.32 -15.14
CA TYR A 79 -12.69 -14.27 -15.34
C TYR A 79 -12.56 -15.08 -16.65
N SER A 80 -12.11 -14.43 -17.73
CA SER A 80 -11.92 -15.09 -19.04
C SER A 80 -10.84 -16.18 -19.02
N TYR A 81 -9.84 -16.09 -18.14
CA TYR A 81 -8.83 -17.12 -17.95
C TYR A 81 -9.37 -18.26 -17.09
N SER A 82 -10.14 -17.93 -16.04
CA SER A 82 -10.75 -18.91 -15.15
C SER A 82 -11.71 -19.85 -15.89
N ILE A 83 -12.54 -19.33 -16.80
CA ILE A 83 -13.43 -20.18 -17.63
C ILE A 83 -12.68 -21.09 -18.61
N GLN A 84 -11.40 -20.80 -18.91
CA GLN A 84 -10.53 -21.64 -19.73
C GLN A 84 -9.76 -22.67 -18.88
N GLY A 85 -10.06 -22.77 -17.59
CA GLY A 85 -9.41 -23.70 -16.66
C GLY A 85 -8.02 -23.27 -16.21
N VAL A 86 -7.62 -22.01 -16.44
CA VAL A 86 -6.34 -21.49 -15.94
C VAL A 86 -6.49 -21.18 -14.45
N PRO A 87 -5.72 -21.82 -13.55
CA PRO A 87 -5.77 -21.54 -12.11
C PRO A 87 -5.32 -20.12 -11.79
N VAL A 88 -6.00 -19.51 -10.82
CA VAL A 88 -5.70 -18.17 -10.30
C VAL A 88 -5.49 -18.24 -8.80
N ASP A 89 -4.27 -17.93 -8.37
CA ASP A 89 -3.89 -17.90 -6.95
C ASP A 89 -3.74 -16.46 -6.47
N TYR A 90 -4.26 -16.19 -5.28
CA TYR A 90 -4.18 -14.87 -4.64
C TYR A 90 -3.25 -14.95 -3.43
N TYR A 91 -2.19 -14.16 -3.45
CA TYR A 91 -1.25 -14.04 -2.35
C TYR A 91 -1.42 -12.67 -1.70
N VAL A 92 -1.49 -12.65 -0.37
CA VAL A 92 -1.52 -11.42 0.43
C VAL A 92 -0.31 -11.45 1.36
N HIS A 93 0.55 -10.44 1.28
CA HIS A 93 1.79 -10.36 2.05
C HIS A 93 1.68 -9.26 3.11
N MET A 94 1.64 -9.65 4.38
CA MET A 94 1.75 -8.72 5.50
C MET A 94 3.23 -8.45 5.77
N MET A 95 3.76 -7.33 5.27
CA MET A 95 5.20 -7.08 5.23
C MET A 95 5.61 -5.89 6.09
N ALA A 96 6.12 -6.17 7.30
CA ALA A 96 6.75 -5.16 8.13
C ALA A 96 8.23 -4.93 7.74
N HIS A 97 8.86 -3.92 8.33
CA HIS A 97 10.30 -3.70 8.19
C HIS A 97 10.96 -3.39 9.53
N GLY A 98 12.26 -3.68 9.62
CA GLY A 98 13.11 -3.35 10.75
C GLY A 98 14.50 -3.96 10.61
N ASN A 99 15.41 -3.67 11.53
CA ASN A 99 16.74 -4.27 11.59
C ASN A 99 16.68 -5.70 12.15
N ALA A 100 15.98 -6.56 11.41
CA ALA A 100 15.84 -7.97 11.73
C ALA A 100 17.12 -8.72 11.39
N ALA A 101 17.53 -9.64 12.26
CA ALA A 101 18.64 -10.56 12.00
C ALA A 101 18.25 -11.96 12.43
N LEU A 102 18.78 -12.99 11.75
CA LEU A 102 18.67 -14.36 12.23
C LEU A 102 19.43 -14.53 13.54
N LYS A 103 18.83 -15.24 14.49
CA LYS A 103 19.51 -15.71 15.68
C LYS A 103 20.58 -16.75 15.32
N PRO A 104 21.62 -16.93 16.15
CA PRO A 104 22.66 -17.94 15.90
C PRO A 104 22.08 -19.33 15.62
N GLY A 105 22.59 -19.98 14.58
CA GLY A 105 22.16 -21.33 14.17
C GLY A 105 20.85 -21.39 13.38
N ARG A 106 20.19 -20.26 13.09
CA ARG A 106 18.98 -20.20 12.27
C ARG A 106 19.31 -19.88 10.81
N THR A 107 18.44 -20.32 9.91
CA THR A 107 18.59 -20.13 8.46
C THR A 107 17.34 -19.46 7.87
N HIS A 108 17.43 -18.95 6.65
CA HIS A 108 16.28 -18.38 5.93
C HIS A 108 15.18 -19.40 5.60
N GLU A 109 15.46 -20.70 5.75
CA GLU A 109 14.45 -21.76 5.62
C GLU A 109 13.57 -21.86 6.88
N THR A 110 14.08 -21.36 8.01
CA THR A 110 13.28 -21.21 9.23
C THR A 110 12.34 -20.02 9.07
N MET A 111 11.03 -20.27 9.15
CA MET A 111 9.98 -19.27 8.88
C MET A 111 9.21 -18.87 10.15
N SER A 112 9.89 -18.69 11.28
CA SER A 112 9.27 -18.32 12.55
C SER A 112 9.74 -16.96 13.03
N TYR A 113 8.84 -16.16 13.61
CA TYR A 113 9.21 -14.94 14.32
C TYR A 113 10.17 -15.21 15.49
N GLN A 114 10.22 -16.44 16.01
CA GLN A 114 11.12 -16.82 17.11
C GLN A 114 12.58 -16.93 16.65
N ASP A 115 12.83 -17.06 15.35
CA ASP A 115 14.16 -17.28 14.78
C ASP A 115 14.89 -15.98 14.43
N ILE A 116 14.18 -14.84 14.52
CA ILE A 116 14.75 -13.52 14.31
C ILE A 116 14.82 -12.72 15.61
N GLU A 117 15.73 -11.76 15.64
CA GLU A 117 15.79 -10.68 16.62
C GLU A 117 15.68 -9.33 15.90
N ILE A 118 15.12 -8.33 16.59
CA ILE A 118 15.07 -6.95 16.09
C ILE A 118 16.12 -6.14 16.84
N LYS A 119 17.09 -5.63 16.10
CA LYS A 119 18.13 -4.74 16.66
C LYS A 119 17.66 -3.29 16.59
N GLU A 120 18.16 -2.46 17.48
CA GLU A 120 17.90 -1.03 17.40
C GLU A 120 18.52 -0.42 16.14
N ALA A 121 17.75 0.39 15.41
CA ALA A 121 18.21 1.10 14.23
C ALA A 121 17.27 2.23 13.83
N ALA A 122 17.81 3.25 13.15
CA ALA A 122 17.05 4.38 12.61
C ALA A 122 16.04 4.00 11.50
N PHE A 123 16.07 2.76 11.03
CA PHE A 123 15.16 2.22 10.02
C PHE A 123 14.18 1.18 10.54
N ASN A 124 14.10 1.01 11.86
CA ASN A 124 12.94 0.38 12.49
C ASN A 124 11.67 1.19 12.20
N CYS A 125 10.54 0.50 12.09
CA CYS A 125 9.28 1.15 11.75
C CYS A 125 8.90 2.20 12.80
N GLY A 126 8.69 3.45 12.37
CA GLY A 126 8.29 4.54 13.25
C GLY A 126 6.95 4.28 13.99
N MET A 127 6.13 3.37 13.45
CA MET A 127 4.84 2.99 14.04
C MET A 127 4.96 2.16 15.33
N MET A 128 6.17 1.80 15.76
CA MET A 128 6.42 1.39 17.15
C MET A 128 6.03 2.48 18.16
N ASN A 129 6.01 3.75 17.74
CA ASN A 129 5.62 4.90 18.56
C ASN A 129 4.30 5.54 18.10
N ALA A 130 3.44 4.80 17.37
CA ALA A 130 2.21 5.35 16.79
C ALA A 130 1.26 5.96 17.84
N LYS A 131 1.19 5.39 19.06
CA LYS A 131 0.35 5.94 20.13
C LYS A 131 0.83 7.32 20.59
N LYS A 132 2.15 7.55 20.64
CA LYS A 132 2.72 8.86 20.96
C LYS A 132 2.30 9.89 19.91
N LEU A 133 2.41 9.52 18.63
CA LEU A 133 2.02 10.37 17.52
C LEU A 133 0.51 10.69 17.52
N ALA A 134 -0.33 9.73 17.93
CA ALA A 134 -1.77 9.97 18.10
C ALA A 134 -2.07 10.95 19.24
N LEU A 135 -1.34 10.87 20.36
CA LEU A 135 -1.45 11.83 21.47
C LEU A 135 -1.03 13.25 21.05
N GLU A 136 0.05 13.37 20.27
CA GLU A 136 0.49 14.65 19.71
C GLU A 136 -0.58 15.26 18.79
N PHE A 137 -1.18 14.44 17.91
CA PHE A 137 -2.25 14.91 17.02
C PHE A 137 -3.51 15.33 17.78
N GLU A 138 -3.88 14.57 18.81
CA GLU A 138 -5.01 14.89 19.68
C GLU A 138 -4.79 16.19 20.46
N ALA A 139 -3.59 16.38 21.03
CA ALA A 139 -3.22 17.62 21.71
C ALA A 139 -3.32 18.84 20.77
N LEU A 140 -2.88 18.68 19.51
CA LEU A 140 -3.01 19.72 18.48
C LEU A 140 -4.48 20.07 18.19
N LEU A 141 -5.35 19.07 18.05
CA LEU A 141 -6.78 19.31 17.82
C LEU A 141 -7.42 20.05 18.99
N LEU A 142 -7.04 19.71 20.23
CA LEU A 142 -7.57 20.36 21.43
C LEU A 142 -7.00 21.77 21.65
N SER A 143 -5.77 22.04 21.20
CA SER A 143 -5.16 23.38 21.29
C SER A 143 -5.74 24.35 20.25
N GLU A 144 -5.84 23.91 19.00
CA GLU A 144 -6.30 24.73 17.87
C GLU A 144 -7.82 24.96 17.88
N LYS A 145 -8.55 24.09 18.57
CA LYS A 145 -10.01 24.08 18.69
C LYS A 145 -10.75 24.23 17.34
N PRO A 146 -10.41 23.42 16.32
CA PRO A 146 -10.89 23.65 14.97
C PRO A 146 -12.38 23.37 14.82
N ASN A 147 -12.99 24.06 13.86
CA ASN A 147 -14.33 23.76 13.36
C ASN A 147 -14.22 22.78 12.19
N LEU A 148 -14.45 21.50 12.46
CA LEU A 148 -14.31 20.43 11.49
C LEU A 148 -15.64 20.11 10.81
N THR A 149 -15.60 19.97 9.49
CA THR A 149 -16.75 19.58 8.67
C THR A 149 -16.55 18.16 8.14
N PHE A 150 -17.57 17.33 8.20
CA PHE A 150 -17.58 15.99 7.62
C PHE A 150 -18.97 15.62 7.08
N GLY A 151 -19.01 14.66 6.16
CA GLY A 151 -20.22 14.27 5.43
C GLY A 151 -20.17 14.69 3.96
N LEU A 152 -21.19 14.30 3.20
CA LEU A 152 -21.28 14.57 1.77
C LEU A 152 -22.42 15.53 1.46
N ASN A 153 -22.14 16.54 0.63
CA ASN A 153 -23.12 17.47 0.07
C ASN A 153 -24.04 18.10 1.16
N SER A 154 -25.36 18.02 0.98
CA SER A 154 -26.39 18.58 1.86
C SER A 154 -26.51 17.93 3.25
N LYS A 155 -25.74 16.87 3.53
CA LYS A 155 -25.70 16.20 4.85
C LYS A 155 -24.43 16.51 5.65
N SER A 156 -23.71 17.56 5.27
CA SER A 156 -22.50 18.00 5.97
C SER A 156 -22.82 18.39 7.42
N GLN A 157 -22.09 17.81 8.37
CA GLN A 157 -22.13 18.16 9.79
C GLN A 157 -20.88 18.95 10.16
N ARG A 158 -21.03 19.85 11.14
CA ARG A 158 -19.92 20.62 11.72
C ARG A 158 -19.80 20.30 13.20
N ILE A 159 -18.57 20.09 13.65
CA ILE A 159 -18.24 19.93 15.07
C ILE A 159 -17.07 20.86 15.37
N GLN A 160 -17.25 21.74 16.36
CA GLN A 160 -16.14 22.42 17.01
C GLN A 160 -15.51 21.45 18.00
N VAL A 161 -14.21 21.24 17.91
CA VAL A 161 -13.47 20.42 18.88
C VAL A 161 -12.95 21.35 19.98
N ALA A 162 -13.67 21.51 21.09
CA ALA A 162 -13.20 22.34 22.21
C ALA A 162 -12.75 21.50 23.41
N THR A 163 -13.24 20.26 23.49
CA THR A 163 -13.04 19.32 24.58
C THR A 163 -12.80 17.91 24.05
N GLU A 164 -12.32 17.02 24.92
CA GLU A 164 -12.19 15.59 24.62
C GLU A 164 -13.53 14.97 24.19
N ALA A 165 -14.63 15.33 24.85
CA ALA A 165 -15.97 14.86 24.50
C ALA A 165 -16.42 15.29 23.09
N ASP A 166 -16.00 16.47 22.62
CA ASP A 166 -16.26 16.88 21.23
C ASP A 166 -15.47 16.02 20.23
N LEU A 167 -14.24 15.65 20.57
CA LEU A 167 -13.40 14.78 19.77
C LEU A 167 -13.95 13.35 19.71
N GLU A 168 -14.37 12.78 20.84
CA GLU A 168 -15.07 11.48 20.87
C GLU A 168 -16.34 11.51 20.01
N ARG A 169 -17.13 12.59 20.11
CA ARG A 169 -18.34 12.77 19.29
C ARG A 169 -18.00 12.86 17.80
N LEU A 170 -16.91 13.53 17.43
CA LEU A 170 -16.42 13.57 16.06
C LEU A 170 -16.02 12.17 15.59
N MET A 171 -15.21 11.46 16.36
CA MET A 171 -14.75 10.10 16.03
C MET A 171 -15.92 9.13 15.87
N GLN A 172 -16.91 9.21 16.75
CA GLN A 172 -18.09 8.36 16.67
C GLN A 172 -18.94 8.68 15.45
N LYS A 173 -19.17 9.96 15.13
CA LYS A 173 -20.03 10.35 14.00
C LYS A 173 -19.35 10.21 12.64
N ALA A 174 -18.06 10.50 12.54
CA ALA A 174 -17.32 10.49 11.29
C ALA A 174 -16.70 9.11 11.01
N HIS A 175 -16.00 8.53 11.99
CA HIS A 175 -15.21 7.31 11.82
C HIS A 175 -15.86 6.06 12.45
N ASN A 176 -17.05 6.18 13.05
CA ASN A 176 -17.73 5.10 13.77
C ASN A 176 -16.82 4.45 14.82
N HIS A 177 -16.09 5.28 15.57
CA HIS A 177 -15.16 4.85 16.61
C HIS A 177 -15.55 5.42 17.97
N ASN A 178 -15.69 4.53 18.96
CA ASN A 178 -15.90 4.92 20.35
C ASN A 178 -14.55 5.25 21.00
N GLY A 179 -14.31 6.53 21.25
CA GLY A 179 -13.09 7.07 21.88
C GLY A 179 -12.39 8.12 21.02
N THR A 180 -11.27 8.64 21.52
CA THR A 180 -10.42 9.59 20.81
C THR A 180 -9.39 8.89 19.91
N PRO A 181 -8.67 9.61 19.02
CA PRO A 181 -7.58 9.03 18.24
C PRO A 181 -6.53 8.28 19.09
N ALA A 182 -6.16 8.79 20.27
CA ALA A 182 -5.24 8.10 21.17
C ALA A 182 -5.91 7.06 22.09
N GLY A 183 -7.23 7.16 22.27
CA GLY A 183 -8.09 6.31 23.11
C GLY A 183 -8.42 4.93 22.54
N ASN A 184 -7.46 4.28 21.86
CA ASN A 184 -7.51 2.94 21.22
C ASN A 184 -7.80 2.88 19.72
N TRP A 185 -8.00 4.02 19.04
CA TRP A 185 -8.10 4.00 17.58
C TRP A 185 -6.77 3.61 16.92
N VAL A 186 -5.66 4.12 17.47
CA VAL A 186 -4.30 3.90 17.00
C VAL A 186 -3.51 3.13 18.07
N LYS A 187 -2.84 2.06 17.67
CA LYS A 187 -1.96 1.26 18.55
C LYS A 187 -0.53 1.29 18.05
N SER A 188 0.42 1.26 18.97
CA SER A 188 1.83 1.07 18.67
C SER A 188 2.13 -0.38 18.29
N ILE A 189 3.14 -0.58 17.46
CA ILE A 189 3.75 -1.90 17.28
C ILE A 189 4.56 -2.23 18.52
N GLU A 190 4.13 -3.22 19.28
CA GLU A 190 4.82 -3.65 20.50
C GLU A 190 6.11 -4.43 20.19
N ASN A 191 6.06 -5.32 19.19
CA ASN A 191 7.19 -6.14 18.79
C ASN A 191 7.20 -6.34 17.27
N LEU A 192 8.20 -5.78 16.59
CA LEU A 192 8.33 -5.87 15.13
C LEU A 192 8.50 -7.29 14.61
N ALA A 193 9.10 -8.22 15.37
CA ALA A 193 9.28 -9.60 14.94
C ALA A 193 7.94 -10.35 14.83
N THR A 194 7.04 -10.14 15.78
CA THR A 194 5.74 -10.83 15.85
C THR A 194 4.64 -10.07 15.12
N HIS A 195 4.79 -8.77 14.92
CA HIS A 195 3.76 -7.91 14.36
C HIS A 195 3.14 -8.43 13.06
N PRO A 196 3.89 -8.67 11.96
CA PRO A 196 3.27 -9.12 10.71
C PRO A 196 2.58 -10.49 10.84
N TYR A 197 3.05 -11.37 11.74
CA TYR A 197 2.38 -12.63 12.05
C TYR A 197 0.99 -12.42 12.68
N GLU A 198 0.89 -11.52 13.68
CA GLU A 198 -0.40 -11.20 14.30
C GLU A 198 -1.34 -10.49 13.32
N GLN A 199 -0.83 -9.61 12.46
CA GLN A 199 -1.65 -8.99 11.41
C GLN A 199 -2.13 -10.01 10.37
N LYS A 200 -1.30 -11.01 10.03
CA LYS A 200 -1.72 -12.16 9.20
C LYS A 200 -2.87 -12.92 9.85
N LYS A 201 -2.83 -13.18 11.16
CA LYS A 201 -3.90 -13.91 11.86
C LYS A 201 -5.24 -13.17 11.79
N ILE A 202 -5.23 -11.85 12.00
CA ILE A 202 -6.43 -11.01 11.87
C ILE A 202 -6.96 -11.08 10.42
N MET A 203 -6.10 -10.87 9.43
CA MET A 203 -6.48 -10.95 8.02
C MET A 203 -7.05 -12.33 7.67
N ARG A 204 -6.41 -13.42 8.12
CA ARG A 204 -6.85 -14.79 7.86
C ARG A 204 -8.22 -15.08 8.46
N ALA A 205 -8.44 -14.72 9.73
CA ALA A 205 -9.73 -14.94 10.39
C ALA A 205 -10.89 -14.28 9.62
N VAL A 206 -10.68 -13.05 9.10
CA VAL A 206 -11.72 -12.35 8.33
C VAL A 206 -11.90 -12.93 6.93
N MET A 207 -10.81 -13.34 6.26
CA MET A 207 -10.90 -13.95 4.93
C MET A 207 -11.58 -15.33 4.97
N ASP A 208 -11.30 -16.16 5.97
CA ASP A 208 -11.92 -17.48 6.13
C ASP A 208 -13.41 -17.40 6.50
N ALA A 209 -13.80 -16.36 7.24
CA ALA A 209 -15.19 -16.13 7.62
C ALA A 209 -16.05 -15.57 6.47
N ASP A 210 -15.45 -15.17 5.34
CA ASP A 210 -16.16 -14.57 4.21
C ASP A 210 -16.62 -15.62 3.18
N PRO A 211 -17.93 -15.87 3.03
CA PRO A 211 -18.44 -16.84 2.08
C PRO A 211 -18.07 -16.53 0.62
N ALA A 212 -17.89 -15.26 0.27
CA ALA A 212 -17.56 -14.84 -1.09
C ALA A 212 -16.12 -15.23 -1.50
N LEU A 213 -15.26 -15.55 -0.53
CA LEU A 213 -13.87 -15.93 -0.77
C LEU A 213 -13.63 -17.44 -0.65
N LYS A 214 -14.63 -18.21 -0.19
CA LYS A 214 -14.52 -19.65 0.08
C LYS A 214 -14.01 -20.49 -1.10
N HIS A 215 -14.27 -20.04 -2.33
CA HIS A 215 -13.90 -20.74 -3.56
C HIS A 215 -12.61 -20.21 -4.21
N LEU A 216 -11.95 -19.22 -3.60
CA LEU A 216 -10.71 -18.64 -4.10
C LEU A 216 -9.52 -19.23 -3.34
N GLN A 217 -8.44 -19.52 -4.05
CA GLN A 217 -7.16 -19.91 -3.43
C GLN A 217 -6.46 -18.67 -2.89
N VAL A 218 -6.80 -18.28 -1.66
CA VAL A 218 -6.20 -17.11 -0.99
C VAL A 218 -5.16 -17.55 0.02
N HIS A 219 -3.90 -17.26 -0.27
CA HIS A 219 -2.75 -17.48 0.62
C HIS A 219 -2.41 -16.17 1.34
N ILE A 220 -2.16 -16.22 2.66
CA ILE A 220 -1.61 -15.07 3.39
C ILE A 220 -0.26 -15.45 3.98
N THR A 221 0.74 -14.63 3.67
CA THR A 221 2.10 -14.73 4.20
C THR A 221 2.42 -13.52 5.07
N ALA A 222 3.43 -13.65 5.91
CA ALA A 222 3.93 -12.58 6.76
C ALA A 222 5.46 -12.61 6.86
N GLY A 223 6.07 -11.44 6.90
CA GLY A 223 7.52 -11.31 7.00
C GLY A 223 8.00 -9.93 7.40
N VAL A 224 9.29 -9.87 7.73
CA VAL A 224 10.01 -8.65 8.11
C VAL A 224 11.14 -8.41 7.12
N GLN A 225 11.14 -7.25 6.46
CA GLN A 225 12.22 -6.84 5.57
C GLN A 225 13.30 -6.09 6.36
N ASN A 226 14.56 -6.48 6.19
CA ASN A 226 15.71 -5.72 6.63
C ASN A 226 16.24 -4.85 5.48
N TYR A 227 16.10 -3.54 5.64
CA TYR A 227 16.59 -2.58 4.66
C TYR A 227 18.11 -2.55 4.54
N ALA A 228 18.85 -2.86 5.60
CA ALA A 228 20.31 -2.87 5.64
C ALA A 228 20.94 -3.99 4.79
N THR A 229 20.31 -5.16 4.77
CA THR A 229 20.88 -6.38 4.18
C THR A 229 20.12 -6.88 2.95
N ASN A 230 19.05 -6.19 2.54
CA ASN A 230 18.11 -6.68 1.53
C ASN A 230 17.45 -8.02 1.86
N GLU A 231 17.49 -8.43 3.13
CA GLU A 231 16.90 -9.69 3.55
C GLU A 231 15.41 -9.54 3.83
N TYR A 232 14.68 -10.61 3.56
CA TYR A 232 13.28 -10.75 3.92
C TYR A 232 13.13 -12.05 4.70
N TYR A 233 12.71 -11.93 5.95
CA TYR A 233 12.52 -13.05 6.85
C TYR A 233 11.04 -13.39 6.93
N ARG A 234 10.65 -14.58 6.47
CA ARG A 234 9.29 -15.10 6.67
C ARG A 234 9.11 -15.44 8.15
N VAL A 235 7.98 -15.05 8.71
CA VAL A 235 7.70 -15.23 10.16
C VAL A 235 6.34 -15.89 10.41
N ASP A 236 5.88 -16.67 9.43
CA ASP A 236 4.49 -17.07 9.34
C ASP A 236 4.22 -18.57 9.51
N GLY A 237 5.29 -19.32 9.81
CA GLY A 237 5.32 -20.75 10.08
C GLY A 237 5.18 -21.64 8.84
N ASN A 238 4.89 -21.09 7.65
CA ASN A 238 4.57 -21.89 6.48
C ASN A 238 5.80 -22.12 5.60
N THR A 239 6.52 -23.20 5.87
CA THR A 239 7.74 -23.60 5.17
C THR A 239 7.51 -24.23 3.79
N SER A 240 6.28 -24.64 3.45
CA SER A 240 5.98 -25.27 2.15
C SER A 240 5.56 -24.27 1.07
N LEU A 241 5.10 -23.07 1.46
CA LEU A 241 4.64 -22.05 0.53
C LEU A 241 5.75 -21.06 0.17
N ARG A 242 6.04 -21.00 -1.12
CA ARG A 242 6.99 -20.05 -1.71
C ARG A 242 6.31 -19.21 -2.79
N SER A 243 6.15 -17.91 -2.55
CA SER A 243 5.50 -16.99 -3.48
C SER A 243 6.50 -16.26 -4.38
N THR A 244 5.97 -15.53 -5.36
CA THR A 244 6.77 -14.68 -6.24
C THR A 244 7.57 -13.64 -5.44
N ILE A 245 6.96 -13.06 -4.41
CA ILE A 245 7.61 -12.09 -3.52
C ILE A 245 8.82 -12.69 -2.79
N ASP A 246 8.74 -13.94 -2.34
CA ASP A 246 9.89 -14.63 -1.70
C ASP A 246 11.06 -14.76 -2.68
N LEU A 247 10.76 -15.06 -3.95
CA LEU A 247 11.77 -15.19 -5.01
C LEU A 247 12.40 -13.84 -5.34
N ILE A 248 11.60 -12.77 -5.42
CA ILE A 248 12.11 -11.40 -5.62
C ILE A 248 13.11 -11.02 -4.54
N TYR A 249 12.79 -11.24 -3.26
CA TYR A 249 13.73 -10.92 -2.18
C TYR A 249 14.95 -11.84 -2.15
N GLN A 250 14.81 -13.10 -2.56
CA GLN A 250 15.97 -13.97 -2.75
C GLN A 250 16.91 -13.42 -3.83
N ASP A 251 16.36 -12.95 -4.95
CA ASP A 251 17.12 -12.38 -6.06
C ASP A 251 17.78 -11.05 -5.66
N MET A 252 17.06 -10.18 -4.93
CA MET A 252 17.63 -8.96 -4.35
C MET A 252 18.82 -9.27 -3.44
N ARG A 253 18.69 -10.25 -2.55
CA ARG A 253 19.77 -10.66 -1.64
C ARG A 253 20.99 -11.17 -2.42
N LYS A 254 20.78 -11.96 -3.48
CA LYS A 254 21.87 -12.48 -4.34
C LYS A 254 22.57 -11.36 -5.11
N ALA A 255 21.84 -10.33 -5.53
CA ALA A 255 22.39 -9.17 -6.20
C ALA A 255 23.27 -8.30 -5.28
N GLY A 256 23.09 -8.44 -3.96
CA GLY A 256 23.93 -7.79 -2.95
C GLY A 256 23.44 -6.41 -2.53
N VAL A 257 24.37 -5.60 -2.01
CA VAL A 257 24.09 -4.25 -1.51
C VAL A 257 23.80 -3.31 -2.68
N SER A 258 22.68 -2.59 -2.61
CA SER A 258 22.26 -1.67 -3.67
C SER A 258 22.95 -0.30 -3.54
N HIS A 259 23.04 0.45 -4.64
CA HIS A 259 23.66 1.78 -4.65
C HIS A 259 22.96 2.79 -3.73
N ASP A 260 21.72 2.53 -3.30
CA ASP A 260 20.93 3.37 -2.40
C ASP A 260 20.97 2.93 -0.92
N GLN A 261 21.91 2.05 -0.55
CA GLN A 261 21.98 1.44 0.78
C GLN A 261 22.07 2.46 1.92
N GLU A 262 22.88 3.52 1.75
CA GLU A 262 23.05 4.58 2.75
C GLU A 262 21.73 5.27 3.08
N HIS A 263 20.93 5.59 2.06
CA HIS A 263 19.61 6.19 2.23
C HIS A 263 18.61 5.24 2.91
N ARG A 264 18.79 3.93 2.76
CA ARG A 264 17.89 2.91 3.32
C ARG A 264 18.15 2.58 4.78
N VAL A 265 19.33 2.89 5.30
CA VAL A 265 19.66 2.71 6.72
C VAL A 265 19.61 4.00 7.53
N ALA A 266 19.72 5.16 6.88
CA ALA A 266 19.57 6.46 7.52
C ALA A 266 18.11 6.73 7.96
N LYS A 267 17.91 7.66 8.90
CA LYS A 267 16.58 8.18 9.24
C LYS A 267 15.92 8.73 7.97
N GLN A 268 14.67 8.35 7.70
CA GLN A 268 13.99 8.77 6.47
C GLN A 268 13.88 10.30 6.42
N LYS A 269 14.19 10.85 5.24
CA LYS A 269 14.03 12.27 4.92
C LYS A 269 13.44 12.41 3.50
N PRO A 270 12.20 11.95 3.30
CA PRO A 270 11.52 12.08 2.02
C PRO A 270 11.38 13.54 1.61
N GLU A 271 11.20 13.75 0.32
CA GLU A 271 10.95 15.05 -0.28
C GLU A 271 9.49 15.20 -0.71
N LEU A 272 8.76 14.09 -0.81
CA LEU A 272 7.41 14.03 -1.32
C LEU A 272 6.57 13.02 -0.53
N LEU A 273 5.33 13.40 -0.22
CA LEU A 273 4.29 12.44 0.15
C LEU A 273 3.53 12.04 -1.11
N LEU A 274 3.27 10.75 -1.30
CA LEU A 274 2.45 10.24 -2.40
C LEU A 274 1.19 9.57 -1.85
N PHE A 275 0.02 10.05 -2.25
CA PHE A 275 -1.25 9.35 -2.11
C PHE A 275 -1.67 8.73 -3.45
N HIS A 276 -1.68 7.39 -3.56
CA HIS A 276 -1.86 6.72 -4.85
C HIS A 276 -2.86 5.53 -4.85
N HIS A 277 -3.42 5.24 -6.01
CA HIS A 277 -4.14 3.98 -6.25
C HIS A 277 -3.17 2.79 -6.34
N SER A 278 -3.50 1.65 -5.73
CA SER A 278 -2.60 0.48 -5.60
C SER A 278 -2.24 -0.21 -6.91
N SER A 279 -3.04 0.00 -7.96
CA SER A 279 -2.80 -0.58 -9.29
C SER A 279 -1.78 0.17 -10.14
N ILE A 280 -1.24 1.29 -9.66
CA ILE A 280 -0.29 2.09 -10.42
C ILE A 280 1.11 1.49 -10.23
N HIS A 281 1.66 0.92 -11.30
CA HIS A 281 3.03 0.41 -11.29
C HIS A 281 4.03 1.53 -11.08
N ASN A 282 5.06 1.25 -10.26
CA ASN A 282 6.17 2.16 -9.98
C ASN A 282 5.73 3.58 -9.54
N ALA A 283 4.61 3.69 -8.82
CA ALA A 283 3.98 4.97 -8.48
C ALA A 283 4.94 5.99 -7.84
N ARG A 284 5.87 5.55 -6.98
CA ARG A 284 6.90 6.43 -6.39
C ARG A 284 7.82 7.05 -7.43
N ALA A 285 8.34 6.25 -8.37
CA ALA A 285 9.22 6.75 -9.43
C ALA A 285 8.47 7.71 -10.36
N THR A 286 7.26 7.35 -10.77
CA THR A 286 6.38 8.22 -11.57
C THR A 286 6.10 9.54 -10.85
N ALA A 287 5.91 9.53 -9.52
CA ALA A 287 5.68 10.75 -8.75
C ALA A 287 6.92 11.66 -8.75
N VAL A 288 8.12 11.11 -8.58
CA VAL A 288 9.36 11.88 -8.64
C VAL A 288 9.55 12.52 -10.01
N GLU A 289 9.39 11.74 -11.08
CA GLU A 289 9.51 12.22 -12.46
C GLU A 289 8.52 13.36 -12.74
N ARG A 290 7.26 13.21 -12.31
CA ARG A 290 6.21 14.18 -12.62
C ARG A 290 6.27 15.45 -11.78
N VAL A 291 6.76 15.38 -10.54
CA VAL A 291 6.84 16.53 -9.64
C VAL A 291 8.17 17.28 -9.80
N PHE A 292 9.27 16.56 -10.01
CA PHE A 292 10.62 17.14 -10.06
C PHE A 292 11.24 17.18 -11.47
N GLY A 293 10.58 16.61 -12.49
CA GLY A 293 11.11 16.54 -13.86
C GLY A 293 12.18 15.46 -14.01
N ASP A 294 13.41 15.85 -14.37
CA ASP A 294 14.51 14.93 -14.72
C ASP A 294 15.15 14.21 -13.52
N LYS A 295 14.56 14.31 -12.33
CA LYS A 295 15.11 13.70 -11.12
C LYS A 295 14.92 12.19 -11.17
N LYS A 296 16.02 11.43 -11.09
CA LYS A 296 15.94 9.97 -10.93
C LYS A 296 15.42 9.63 -9.53
N TYR A 297 14.48 8.68 -9.49
CA TYR A 297 14.02 8.07 -8.25
C TYR A 297 15.17 7.39 -7.49
N GLY A 298 15.17 7.53 -6.17
CA GLY A 298 16.02 6.80 -5.25
C GLY A 298 15.25 6.43 -3.98
N ALA A 299 15.65 5.35 -3.31
CA ALA A 299 15.05 4.97 -2.05
C ALA A 299 15.16 6.09 -1.01
N GLY A 300 14.12 6.26 -0.19
CA GLY A 300 14.04 7.31 0.81
C GLY A 300 13.43 8.62 0.33
N GLN A 301 13.20 8.82 -0.98
CA GLN A 301 12.66 10.07 -1.52
C GLN A 301 11.15 10.25 -1.36
N VAL A 302 10.35 9.17 -1.39
CA VAL A 302 8.88 9.25 -1.42
C VAL A 302 8.23 8.41 -0.33
N PHE A 303 7.64 9.09 0.65
CA PHE A 303 6.75 8.47 1.64
C PHE A 303 5.39 8.24 1.01
N ALA A 304 4.88 7.00 0.99
CA ALA A 304 3.71 6.65 0.19
C ALA A 304 2.57 6.10 1.04
N ILE A 305 1.37 6.64 0.86
CA ILE A 305 0.12 6.10 1.37
C ILE A 305 -0.69 5.64 0.16
N GLY A 306 -1.16 4.40 0.14
CA GLY A 306 -1.77 3.84 -1.05
C GLY A 306 -2.81 2.79 -0.74
N GLY A 307 -3.83 2.69 -1.59
CA GLY A 307 -4.96 1.81 -1.38
C GLY A 307 -5.77 1.55 -2.65
N ALA A 308 -6.52 0.44 -2.66
CA ALA A 308 -7.44 0.10 -3.75
C ALA A 308 -8.68 1.00 -3.75
N ASN A 309 -9.09 1.45 -2.56
CA ASN A 309 -10.25 2.34 -2.41
C ASN A 309 -9.82 3.81 -2.44
N ALA A 310 -8.62 4.14 -2.93
CA ALA A 310 -8.08 5.50 -2.88
C ALA A 310 -9.04 6.52 -3.54
N GLY A 311 -9.65 6.18 -4.67
CA GLY A 311 -10.62 7.00 -5.39
C GLY A 311 -12.05 7.03 -4.82
N ASP A 312 -12.34 6.29 -3.76
CA ASP A 312 -13.63 6.32 -3.07
C ASP A 312 -13.71 7.54 -2.14
N HIS A 313 -14.10 8.68 -2.73
CA HIS A 313 -14.23 9.97 -2.06
C HIS A 313 -15.36 10.06 -1.03
N ILE A 314 -16.18 9.01 -0.89
CA ILE A 314 -17.23 8.90 0.12
C ILE A 314 -16.68 8.34 1.41
N ARG A 315 -15.62 7.53 1.33
CA ARG A 315 -15.03 6.82 2.46
C ARG A 315 -13.98 7.67 3.16
N LEU A 316 -14.05 7.77 4.48
CA LEU A 316 -13.01 8.41 5.29
C LEU A 316 -11.76 7.54 5.41
N PHE A 317 -10.66 8.12 5.89
CA PHE A 317 -9.43 7.38 6.16
C PHE A 317 -9.51 6.65 7.51
N GLY A 318 -8.90 5.47 7.57
CA GLY A 318 -8.71 4.73 8.80
C GLY A 318 -7.57 5.28 9.66
N PRO A 319 -7.40 4.75 10.89
CA PRO A 319 -6.50 5.31 11.91
C PRO A 319 -5.08 5.52 11.39
N TYR A 320 -4.49 4.47 10.81
CA TYR A 320 -3.08 4.50 10.44
C TYR A 320 -2.79 5.34 9.21
N LYS A 321 -3.74 5.48 8.27
CA LYS A 321 -3.57 6.42 7.16
C LYS A 321 -3.68 7.86 7.64
N THR A 322 -4.66 8.18 8.50
CA THR A 322 -4.80 9.52 9.11
C THR A 322 -3.54 9.92 9.88
N ILE A 323 -3.02 9.02 10.73
CA ILE A 323 -1.77 9.27 11.45
C ILE A 323 -0.56 9.32 10.52
N GLY A 324 -0.53 8.53 9.44
CA GLY A 324 0.49 8.64 8.41
C GLY A 324 0.50 10.00 7.70
N PHE A 325 -0.67 10.57 7.41
CA PHE A 325 -0.78 11.93 6.86
C PHE A 325 -0.31 12.99 7.86
N TYR A 326 -0.66 12.86 9.13
CA TYR A 326 -0.17 13.75 10.19
C TYR A 326 1.36 13.69 10.30
N TYR A 327 1.93 12.47 10.37
CA TYR A 327 3.38 12.26 10.35
C TYR A 327 4.07 12.89 9.13
N GLY A 328 3.44 12.76 7.96
CA GLY A 328 3.90 13.35 6.72
C GLY A 328 3.93 14.88 6.74
N GLY A 329 2.85 15.53 7.20
CA GLY A 329 2.70 16.98 7.14
C GLY A 329 3.38 17.75 8.28
N HIS A 330 3.47 17.17 9.47
CA HIS A 330 3.98 17.86 10.66
C HIS A 330 5.48 18.14 10.59
N SER A 331 5.91 19.36 10.86
CA SER A 331 7.30 19.84 10.71
C SER A 331 8.31 19.15 11.64
N GLU A 332 7.87 18.74 12.83
CA GLU A 332 8.73 17.99 13.77
C GLU A 332 8.96 16.52 13.34
N HIS A 333 8.19 16.05 12.34
CA HIS A 333 8.25 14.69 11.81
C HIS A 333 8.90 14.69 10.42
N LEU A 334 8.11 14.66 9.34
CA LEU A 334 8.63 14.70 7.96
C LEU A 334 8.51 16.09 7.30
N GLY A 335 7.57 16.93 7.74
CA GLY A 335 7.41 18.31 7.25
C GLY A 335 7.16 18.45 5.76
N LEU A 336 6.51 17.47 5.12
CA LEU A 336 6.30 17.42 3.68
C LEU A 336 5.18 18.39 3.27
N GLN A 337 5.57 19.51 2.67
CA GLN A 337 4.66 20.58 2.23
C GLN A 337 3.99 20.30 0.88
N THR A 338 4.49 19.32 0.12
CA THR A 338 3.94 18.93 -1.19
C THR A 338 3.51 17.47 -1.16
N TRP A 339 2.25 17.22 -1.47
CA TRP A 339 1.68 15.87 -1.54
C TRP A 339 1.22 15.58 -2.97
N ALA A 340 1.85 14.62 -3.63
CA ALA A 340 1.40 14.11 -4.92
C ALA A 340 0.16 13.22 -4.74
N VAL A 341 -0.85 13.40 -5.58
CA VAL A 341 -2.07 12.61 -5.61
C VAL A 341 -2.20 11.94 -6.97
N MET A 342 -2.29 10.61 -7.00
CA MET A 342 -2.17 9.82 -8.23
C MET A 342 -3.23 8.73 -8.36
N GLY A 343 -4.23 8.96 -9.20
CA GLY A 343 -5.26 7.99 -9.60
C GLY A 343 -5.05 7.45 -11.02
N ARG A 344 -5.90 6.51 -11.45
CA ARG A 344 -5.90 5.86 -12.78
C ARG A 344 -6.39 6.77 -13.92
N GLY A 345 -6.21 8.07 -13.76
CA GLY A 345 -6.71 9.10 -14.68
C GLY A 345 -7.17 10.33 -13.92
N ARG A 346 -7.49 11.39 -14.68
CA ARG A 346 -7.83 12.71 -14.13
C ARG A 346 -9.01 12.66 -13.15
N ASP A 347 -10.10 12.02 -13.54
CA ASP A 347 -11.32 12.00 -12.72
C ASP A 347 -11.12 11.26 -11.39
N GLU A 348 -10.33 10.18 -11.38
CA GLU A 348 -10.02 9.48 -10.15
C GLU A 348 -9.08 10.30 -9.27
N THR A 349 -8.06 10.95 -9.84
CA THR A 349 -7.19 11.88 -9.11
C THR A 349 -7.99 13.01 -8.45
N GLU A 350 -8.98 13.58 -9.15
CA GLU A 350 -9.85 14.62 -8.59
C GLU A 350 -10.74 14.10 -7.44
N ARG A 351 -11.30 12.88 -7.56
CA ARG A 351 -12.02 12.24 -6.46
C ARG A 351 -11.11 11.97 -5.26
N MET A 352 -9.86 11.57 -5.50
CA MET A 352 -8.87 11.37 -4.43
C MET A 352 -8.55 12.68 -3.69
N CYS A 353 -8.38 13.80 -4.41
CA CYS A 353 -8.23 15.13 -3.79
C CYS A 353 -9.48 15.51 -2.99
N THR A 354 -10.67 15.27 -3.53
CA THR A 354 -11.94 15.48 -2.82
C THR A 354 -11.99 14.67 -1.53
N ARG A 355 -11.55 13.40 -1.55
CA ARG A 355 -11.46 12.53 -0.36
C ARG A 355 -10.58 13.16 0.72
N LEU A 356 -9.38 13.60 0.34
CA LEU A 356 -8.42 14.25 1.24
C LEU A 356 -9.01 15.49 1.93
N HIS A 357 -9.78 16.30 1.20
CA HIS A 357 -10.40 17.49 1.75
C HIS A 357 -11.66 17.20 2.60
N ASN A 358 -12.42 16.17 2.24
CA ASN A 358 -13.69 15.81 2.90
C ASN A 358 -13.49 15.02 4.20
N ASP A 359 -12.35 14.35 4.36
CA ASP A 359 -12.00 13.75 5.64
C ASP A 359 -11.74 14.85 6.68
N PRO A 360 -12.45 14.85 7.83
CA PRO A 360 -12.35 15.95 8.80
C PRO A 360 -10.94 16.09 9.37
N LEU A 361 -10.23 14.97 9.59
CA LEU A 361 -8.92 14.95 10.21
C LEU A 361 -7.83 15.22 9.17
N VAL A 362 -7.87 14.55 8.02
CA VAL A 362 -6.88 14.77 6.94
C VAL A 362 -7.07 16.14 6.29
N GLY A 363 -8.30 16.59 6.11
CA GLY A 363 -8.61 17.92 5.62
C GLY A 363 -8.13 19.01 6.58
N PHE A 364 -8.21 18.78 7.91
CA PHE A 364 -7.58 19.65 8.89
C PHE A 364 -6.07 19.71 8.73
N ILE A 365 -5.40 18.56 8.64
CA ILE A 365 -3.93 18.47 8.44
C ILE A 365 -3.50 19.27 7.21
N ILE A 366 -4.19 19.10 6.08
CA ILE A 366 -3.88 19.81 4.83
C ILE A 366 -3.98 21.33 5.01
N ARG A 367 -5.08 21.81 5.60
CA ARG A 367 -5.30 23.26 5.79
C ARG A 367 -4.37 23.85 6.83
N HIS A 368 -4.20 23.17 7.96
CA HIS A 368 -3.43 23.67 9.10
C HIS A 368 -1.93 23.75 8.77
N PHE A 369 -1.37 22.76 8.06
CA PHE A 369 0.04 22.77 7.67
C PHE A 369 0.31 23.42 6.30
N GLY A 370 -0.71 23.96 5.61
CA GLY A 370 -0.51 24.64 4.32
C GLY A 370 -0.08 23.72 3.18
N ILE A 371 -0.51 22.45 3.19
CA ILE A 371 -0.06 21.43 2.26
C ILE A 371 -0.58 21.70 0.84
N LYS A 372 0.33 21.69 -0.14
CA LYS A 372 0.02 21.75 -1.57
C LYS A 372 -0.23 20.36 -2.14
N LEU A 373 -1.40 20.15 -2.75
CA LEU A 373 -1.73 18.91 -3.47
C LEU A 373 -1.33 19.01 -4.95
N GLU A 374 -0.37 18.18 -5.37
CA GLU A 374 0.06 18.05 -6.78
C GLU A 374 -0.68 16.90 -7.46
N LYS A 375 -1.51 17.21 -8.46
CA LYS A 375 -2.35 16.21 -9.12
C LYS A 375 -1.58 15.55 -10.27
N ILE A 376 -1.44 14.23 -10.19
CA ILE A 376 -0.83 13.43 -11.24
C ILE A 376 -1.89 12.52 -11.84
N ALA A 377 -2.11 12.63 -13.15
CA ALA A 377 -2.96 11.73 -13.90
C ALA A 377 -2.08 10.79 -14.74
N VAL A 378 -2.21 9.49 -14.53
CA VAL A 378 -1.56 8.46 -15.35
C VAL A 378 -2.58 7.81 -16.28
N ASP A 379 -2.18 7.51 -17.53
CA ASP A 379 -3.03 6.76 -18.46
C ASP A 379 -3.19 5.33 -17.93
N PRO A 380 -4.43 4.84 -17.70
CA PRO A 380 -4.67 3.48 -17.21
C PRO A 380 -4.06 2.39 -18.10
N ARG A 381 -3.75 2.67 -19.37
CA ARG A 381 -3.03 1.74 -20.28
C ARG A 381 -1.57 1.51 -19.89
N GLN A 382 -0.93 2.44 -19.19
CA GLN A 382 0.39 2.25 -18.59
C GLN A 382 0.35 1.41 -17.31
N SER A 383 -0.85 1.20 -16.75
CA SER A 383 -1.05 0.42 -15.51
C SER A 383 -1.17 -1.09 -15.75
N PHE A 384 -1.21 -1.57 -17.01
CA PHE A 384 -1.42 -2.99 -17.34
C PHE A 384 -0.68 -3.44 -18.63
N PRO A 385 0.65 -3.31 -18.74
CA PRO A 385 1.36 -3.67 -19.97
C PRO A 385 1.35 -5.17 -20.30
N HIS A 386 1.08 -6.05 -19.32
CA HIS A 386 1.22 -7.50 -19.46
C HIS A 386 -0.09 -8.26 -19.74
N ILE A 387 -1.25 -7.67 -19.45
CA ILE A 387 -2.56 -8.33 -19.62
C ILE A 387 -3.27 -7.84 -20.89
N ASN A 388 -3.09 -6.57 -21.27
CA ASN A 388 -3.82 -5.96 -22.38
C ASN A 388 -3.30 -6.29 -23.80
N LYS A 389 -2.27 -7.14 -23.94
CA LYS A 389 -1.72 -7.50 -25.26
C LYS A 389 -2.37 -8.73 -25.91
N SER A 390 -3.20 -9.50 -25.19
CA SER A 390 -3.75 -10.76 -25.70
C SER A 390 -5.11 -10.65 -26.40
N THR A 391 -5.85 -9.54 -26.29
CA THR A 391 -7.12 -9.37 -27.04
C THR A 391 -6.89 -8.68 -28.38
N GLY A 392 -6.03 -9.27 -29.20
CA GLY A 392 -5.91 -8.95 -30.62
C GLY A 392 -7.02 -9.61 -31.44
N THR A 393 -8.28 -9.24 -31.20
CA THR A 393 -9.37 -9.44 -32.16
C THR A 393 -10.11 -8.13 -32.31
N GLY A 394 -9.61 -7.27 -33.19
CA GLY A 394 -10.36 -6.15 -33.71
C GLY A 394 -11.58 -6.67 -34.46
N HIS A 395 -12.77 -6.56 -33.88
CA HIS A 395 -13.99 -6.50 -34.66
C HIS A 395 -14.17 -5.07 -35.15
N ASN A 396 -13.72 -4.85 -36.39
CA ASN A 396 -14.14 -3.72 -37.19
C ASN A 396 -15.66 -3.81 -37.41
N ILE A 397 -16.43 -3.03 -36.66
CA ILE A 397 -17.79 -2.66 -37.06
C ILE A 397 -17.70 -1.26 -37.66
N THR A 398 -17.22 -1.18 -38.91
CA THR A 398 -17.47 -0.03 -39.77
C THR A 398 -18.70 -0.35 -40.62
N GLY A 399 -19.88 -0.05 -40.09
CA GLY A 399 -21.09 0.02 -40.89
C GLY A 399 -21.03 1.25 -41.79
N LYS A 400 -20.69 1.05 -43.07
CA LYS A 400 -20.92 2.03 -44.14
C LYS A 400 -22.42 2.21 -44.32
N GLN A 401 -22.97 3.36 -43.92
CA GLN A 401 -24.19 3.89 -44.55
C GLN A 401 -23.77 4.61 -45.83
N THR A 402 -24.02 3.97 -46.97
CA THR A 402 -24.02 4.64 -48.27
C THR A 402 -25.43 5.17 -48.54
N ASN A 403 -25.58 6.50 -48.55
CA ASN A 403 -26.71 7.18 -49.17
C ASN A 403 -26.50 7.24 -50.69
N LYS A 404 -27.35 6.53 -51.43
CA LYS A 404 -27.86 6.78 -52.80
C LYS A 404 -29.22 6.04 -52.80
N SER A 405 -30.39 6.62 -53.04
CA SER A 405 -30.82 7.74 -53.89
C SER A 405 -32.09 8.32 -53.30
#